data_AF-A0A349X8K9-F1
#
_entry.id   AF-A0A349X8K9-F1
#
_cell.length_a   1.000
_cell.length_b   1.000
_cell.length_c   1.000
_cell.angle_alpha   90.00
_cell.angle_beta   90.00
_cell.angle_gamma   90.00
#
_symmetry.space_group_name_H-M   'P 1'
#
loop_
_entity.id
_entity.type
_entity.pdbx_description
1 polymer ?
#
loop_
_entity_poly.entity_id
_entity_poly.type
_entity_poly.pdbx_seq_one_letter_code
_entity_poly.pdbx_strand_id
1 'polypeptide(L)'
;MLIRTGKVDPASKTLKLKRLSRLVLAFSNYINEGNVLPALRKACEQSGILLDVLGESSGTAHAQPEELLEQYDIVFAKGRAALEAAAVGCAVIVCDAAGIGEMTSSAHLSHFRDFNFGLRLLRNNVTVEAVVNQIDRYDSSDTNAVTALVRADIGMDLVVDKLLAHYSGVIRFHDSDNHLCNEVIEQEAISVAAYLRHGPMHGDFFHGERVKFHQTLGSLQARAIDLQESARDLRSQLDRERNVLHSVRSQNESLQDEVRNLRSQLAMTIEESDKKLLEKNLMNQALNMRVKQMQDSFVWRLRSKLARIGRAK
;
A
#
# COMPACT_ATOMS: atom_id res chain seq x y z
N MET A 1 1.71 62.71 61.26
CA MET A 1 0.94 61.58 60.69
C MET A 1 0.30 62.10 59.41
N LEU A 2 1.02 61.99 58.30
CA LEU A 2 0.74 62.64 57.01
C LEU A 2 0.44 61.54 55.99
N ILE A 3 -0.83 61.41 55.60
CA ILE A 3 -1.25 60.54 54.50
C ILE A 3 -0.95 61.29 53.20
N ARG A 4 0.12 60.89 52.51
CA ARG A 4 0.48 61.40 51.19
C ARG A 4 -0.32 60.65 50.12
N THR A 5 -1.17 61.39 49.43
CA THR A 5 -1.67 61.11 48.08
C THR A 5 -0.48 60.92 47.13
N GLY A 6 -0.36 59.74 46.51
CA GLY A 6 0.68 59.41 45.52
C GLY A 6 0.06 58.97 44.20
N LYS A 7 0.37 59.73 43.15
CA LYS A 7 0.02 59.51 41.74
C LYS A 7 0.25 58.07 41.25
N VAL A 8 -0.65 57.59 40.39
CA VAL A 8 -0.41 56.48 39.48
C VAL A 8 0.59 56.94 38.43
N ASP A 9 1.78 56.35 38.45
CA ASP A 9 2.87 56.63 37.50
C ASP A 9 2.69 55.70 36.28
N PRO A 10 2.60 56.20 35.02
CA PRO A 10 2.38 55.36 33.83
C PRO A 10 3.65 54.60 33.37
N ALA A 11 4.68 54.53 34.21
CA ALA A 11 5.99 53.95 33.90
C ALA A 11 6.13 52.46 34.27
N SER A 12 5.05 51.68 34.28
CA SER A 12 5.11 50.23 34.57
C SER A 12 5.19 49.34 33.32
N LYS A 13 5.43 49.94 32.14
CA LYS A 13 5.59 49.24 30.84
C LYS A 13 6.99 48.65 30.60
N THR A 14 7.87 48.69 31.59
CA THR A 14 9.26 48.20 31.43
C THR A 14 9.55 47.15 32.48
N LEU A 15 8.81 46.04 32.43
CA LEU A 15 9.26 44.80 33.06
C LEU A 15 10.49 44.31 32.27
N LYS A 16 11.63 44.87 32.67
CA LYS A 16 12.98 44.48 32.29
C LYS A 16 13.06 42.98 32.06
N LEU A 17 13.16 42.64 30.79
CA LEU A 17 13.46 41.33 30.21
C LEU A 17 14.56 40.62 31.03
N LYS A 18 14.16 39.69 31.89
CA LYS A 18 15.08 38.90 32.71
C LYS A 18 15.75 37.83 31.85
N ARG A 19 16.91 38.20 31.30
CA ARG A 19 18.16 37.42 31.14
C ARG A 19 18.07 35.89 31.33
N LEU A 20 17.50 35.18 30.36
CA LEU A 20 18.05 33.94 29.84
C LEU A 20 18.11 34.15 28.32
N SER A 21 19.23 33.81 27.67
CA SER A 21 19.42 33.98 26.23
C SER A 21 18.25 33.36 25.48
N ARG A 22 17.38 34.18 24.87
CA ARG A 22 16.27 33.67 24.09
C ARG A 22 16.81 32.84 22.94
N LEU A 23 16.25 31.65 22.76
CA LEU A 23 16.59 30.75 21.67
C LEU A 23 15.59 31.00 20.54
N VAL A 24 16.12 31.34 19.37
CA VAL A 24 15.35 31.59 18.16
C VAL A 24 15.67 30.53 17.13
N LEU A 25 14.66 30.08 16.39
CA LEU A 25 14.82 29.08 15.34
C LEU A 25 14.40 29.64 13.98
N ALA A 26 15.22 29.46 12.96
CA ALA A 26 14.79 29.51 11.57
C ALA A 26 14.36 28.11 11.12
N PHE A 27 13.05 27.88 10.98
CA PHE A 27 12.48 26.59 10.63
C PHE A 27 11.89 26.60 9.21
N SER A 28 12.70 26.17 8.24
CA SER A 28 12.30 26.10 6.83
C SER A 28 13.22 25.21 6.00
N ASN A 29 12.64 24.46 5.07
CA ASN A 29 13.40 23.68 4.09
C ASN A 29 14.15 24.52 3.05
N TYR A 30 13.95 25.85 3.00
CA TYR A 30 14.50 26.73 1.95
C TYR A 30 15.48 27.79 2.46
N ILE A 31 15.52 28.06 3.77
CA ILE A 31 16.45 29.03 4.35
C ILE A 31 17.86 28.42 4.38
N ASN A 32 18.87 29.17 3.91
CA ASN A 32 20.27 28.76 3.91
C ASN A 32 21.22 29.99 3.84
N GLU A 33 22.53 29.76 4.02
CA GLU A 33 23.54 30.83 4.03
C GLU A 33 23.64 31.60 2.71
N GLY A 34 23.16 31.04 1.60
CA GLY A 34 23.11 31.69 0.29
C GLY A 34 21.93 32.64 0.09
N ASN A 35 21.00 32.75 1.05
CA ASN A 35 19.83 33.62 0.94
C ASN A 35 19.59 34.54 2.16
N VAL A 36 18.52 34.30 2.92
CA VAL A 36 18.01 35.16 3.99
C VAL A 36 18.68 34.89 5.33
N LEU A 37 19.34 33.73 5.50
CA LEU A 37 19.94 33.33 6.78
C LEU A 37 20.99 34.32 7.33
N PRO A 38 21.89 34.92 6.50
CA PRO A 38 22.83 35.92 7.01
C PRO A 38 22.16 37.15 7.61
N ALA A 39 21.03 37.60 7.04
CA ALA A 39 20.26 38.71 7.56
C ALA A 39 19.58 38.35 8.89
N LEU A 40 19.02 37.14 9.00
CA LEU A 40 18.45 36.62 10.25
C LEU A 40 19.49 36.54 11.37
N ARG A 41 20.68 35.98 11.07
CA ARG A 41 21.78 35.87 12.05
C ARG A 41 22.20 37.24 12.56
N LYS A 42 22.43 38.19 11.66
CA LYS A 42 22.85 39.55 12.01
C LYS A 42 21.80 40.29 12.84
N ALA A 43 20.51 40.11 12.53
CA ALA A 43 19.43 40.70 13.31
C ALA A 43 19.31 40.08 14.71
N CYS A 44 19.46 38.77 14.83
CA CYS A 44 19.47 38.07 16.12
C CYS A 44 20.67 38.49 16.96
N GLU A 45 21.86 38.61 16.36
CA GLU A 45 23.06 39.12 17.03
C GLU A 45 22.86 40.54 17.56
N GLN A 46 22.28 41.44 16.75
CA GLN A 46 21.93 42.81 17.18
C GLN A 46 20.93 42.83 18.33
N SER A 47 20.03 41.86 18.37
CA SER A 47 19.02 41.70 19.43
C SER A 47 19.56 40.96 20.65
N GLY A 48 20.81 40.48 20.63
CA GLY A 48 21.44 39.74 21.71
C GLY A 48 20.85 38.34 21.95
N ILE A 49 20.33 37.69 20.90
CA ILE A 49 19.68 36.37 20.96
C ILE A 49 20.36 35.38 20.02
N LEU A 50 20.28 34.09 20.34
CA LEU A 50 20.91 33.02 19.55
C LEU A 50 19.95 32.51 18.48
N LEU A 51 20.48 32.26 17.28
CA LEU A 51 19.72 31.73 16.15
C LEU A 51 20.23 30.34 15.73
N ASP A 52 19.35 29.36 15.90
CA ASP A 52 19.50 28.03 15.33
C ASP A 52 18.74 27.93 14.00
N VAL A 53 19.04 26.88 13.23
CA VAL A 53 18.44 26.64 11.92
C VAL A 53 18.05 25.18 11.79
N LEU A 54 16.82 24.92 11.38
CA LEU A 54 16.29 23.58 11.14
C LEU A 54 15.67 23.54 9.73
N GLY A 55 16.20 22.67 8.87
CA GLY A 55 15.69 22.54 7.50
C GLY A 55 16.59 21.78 6.53
N GLU A 56 15.98 21.33 5.43
CA GLU A 56 16.68 20.58 4.37
C GLU A 56 17.82 21.38 3.73
N SER A 57 17.56 22.61 3.25
CA SER A 57 18.58 23.42 2.57
C SER A 57 19.74 23.86 3.47
N SER A 58 19.57 23.84 4.79
CA SER A 58 20.64 24.11 5.76
C SER A 58 21.37 22.85 6.21
N GLY A 59 20.96 21.66 5.75
CA GLY A 59 21.55 20.38 6.14
C GLY A 59 21.26 19.97 7.59
N THR A 60 20.23 20.57 8.20
CA THR A 60 19.89 20.39 9.62
C THR A 60 18.46 19.87 9.80
N ALA A 61 17.89 19.19 8.80
CA ALA A 61 16.55 18.62 8.89
C ALA A 61 16.45 17.60 10.04
N HIS A 62 15.31 17.58 10.73
CA HIS A 62 15.01 16.64 11.82
C HIS A 62 13.69 15.92 11.54
N ALA A 63 13.62 14.63 11.86
CA ALA A 63 12.44 13.81 11.59
C ALA A 63 11.24 14.13 12.51
N GLN A 64 11.53 14.67 13.71
CA GLN A 64 10.54 15.01 14.74
C GLN A 64 10.79 16.46 15.21
N PRO A 65 10.47 17.48 14.40
CA PRO A 65 10.69 18.87 14.77
C PRO A 65 9.88 19.30 16.00
N GLU A 66 8.74 18.66 16.26
CA GLU A 66 7.86 18.95 17.40
C GLU A 66 8.51 18.77 18.77
N GLU A 67 9.48 17.85 18.89
CA GLU A 67 10.24 17.62 20.13
C GLU A 67 11.30 18.71 20.38
N LEU A 68 11.70 19.43 19.33
CA LEU A 68 12.71 20.49 19.41
C LEU A 68 12.09 21.88 19.57
N LEU A 69 10.90 22.09 18.98
CA LEU A 69 10.23 23.40 18.96
C LEU A 69 9.97 23.95 20.36
N GLU A 70 9.71 23.10 21.37
CA GLU A 70 9.45 23.54 22.75
C GLU A 70 10.62 24.29 23.41
N GLN A 71 11.82 24.17 22.85
CA GLN A 71 13.04 24.79 23.36
C GLN A 71 13.21 26.25 22.90
N TYR A 72 12.39 26.70 21.95
CA TYR A 72 12.53 28.00 21.29
C TYR A 72 11.41 28.98 21.66
N ASP A 73 11.78 30.24 21.88
CA ASP A 73 10.85 31.32 22.20
C ASP A 73 10.23 31.92 20.94
N ILE A 74 11.03 32.07 19.89
CA ILE A 74 10.66 32.68 18.62
C ILE A 74 11.04 31.75 17.47
N VAL A 75 10.15 31.59 16.50
CA VAL A 75 10.39 30.79 15.30
C VAL A 75 10.09 31.61 14.05
N PHE A 76 11.08 31.70 13.15
CA PHE A 76 10.89 32.14 11.78
C PHE A 76 10.42 30.96 10.94
N ALA A 77 9.16 30.98 10.49
CA ALA A 77 8.58 29.88 9.73
C ALA A 77 7.45 30.35 8.81
N LYS A 78 6.99 29.46 7.92
CA LYS A 78 5.76 29.67 7.14
C LYS A 78 4.93 28.40 7.04
N GLY A 79 3.68 28.55 6.63
CA GLY A 79 2.80 27.43 6.31
C GLY A 79 2.56 26.51 7.50
N ARG A 80 2.78 25.21 7.28
CA ARG A 80 2.61 24.19 8.32
C ARG A 80 3.61 24.32 9.46
N ALA A 81 4.87 24.62 9.18
CA ALA A 81 5.90 24.83 10.19
C ALA A 81 5.54 25.97 11.16
N ALA A 82 4.94 27.05 10.63
CA ALA A 82 4.42 28.15 11.44
C ALA A 82 3.28 27.71 12.37
N LEU A 83 2.35 26.88 11.88
CA LEU A 83 1.26 26.35 12.70
C LEU A 83 1.76 25.41 13.80
N GLU A 84 2.72 24.54 13.49
CA GLU A 84 3.33 23.62 14.46
C GLU A 84 4.03 24.40 15.58
N ALA A 85 4.86 25.40 15.23
CA ALA A 85 5.53 26.27 16.20
C ALA A 85 4.52 27.03 17.09
N ALA A 86 3.48 27.62 16.48
CA ALA A 86 2.43 28.32 17.22
C ALA A 86 1.63 27.38 18.13
N ALA A 87 1.40 26.12 17.72
CA ALA A 87 0.71 25.13 18.53
C ALA A 87 1.54 24.66 19.73
N VAL A 88 2.88 24.63 19.60
CA VAL A 88 3.79 24.24 20.70
C VAL A 88 3.94 25.35 21.74
N GLY A 89 3.84 26.61 21.34
CA GLY A 89 3.93 27.76 22.25
C GLY A 89 4.90 28.84 21.82
N CYS A 90 5.50 28.72 20.63
CA CYS A 90 6.48 29.68 20.14
C CYS A 90 5.80 30.92 19.55
N ALA A 91 6.44 32.08 19.69
CA ALA A 91 6.06 33.26 18.90
C ALA A 91 6.53 33.07 17.46
N VAL A 92 5.61 33.24 16.51
CA VAL A 92 5.92 32.95 15.09
C VAL A 92 6.03 34.24 14.29
N ILE A 93 7.20 34.47 13.69
CA ILE A 93 7.40 35.50 12.67
C ILE A 93 7.29 34.81 11.31
N VAL A 94 6.31 35.21 10.49
CA VAL A 94 6.11 34.57 9.19
C VAL A 94 7.28 34.92 8.27
N CYS A 95 8.14 33.97 7.96
CA CYS A 95 9.38 34.24 7.21
C CYS A 95 9.84 32.99 6.45
N ASP A 96 10.37 33.19 5.24
CA ASP A 96 11.08 32.17 4.47
C ASP A 96 12.05 32.82 3.46
N ALA A 97 12.74 32.02 2.65
CA ALA A 97 13.57 32.46 1.54
C ALA A 97 12.90 33.50 0.61
N ALA A 98 11.57 33.46 0.49
CA ALA A 98 10.80 34.39 -0.35
C ALA A 98 10.57 35.78 0.29
N GLY A 99 10.78 35.94 1.60
CA GLY A 99 10.54 37.21 2.29
C GLY A 99 10.15 37.06 3.76
N ILE A 100 9.79 38.19 4.38
CA ILE A 100 9.32 38.30 5.76
C ILE A 100 7.96 38.99 5.81
N GLY A 101 7.11 38.49 6.70
CA GLY A 101 5.82 39.03 7.08
C GLY A 101 5.82 39.49 8.54
N GLU A 102 4.65 39.53 9.14
CA GLU A 102 4.50 39.99 10.51
C GLU A 102 4.69 38.87 11.55
N MET A 103 5.04 39.26 12.78
CA MET A 103 4.81 38.41 13.94
C MET A 103 3.32 38.12 14.10
N THR A 104 3.00 36.85 14.29
CA THR A 104 1.65 36.38 14.53
C THR A 104 1.11 37.01 15.79
N SER A 105 -0.13 37.48 15.75
CA SER A 105 -0.81 38.03 16.93
C SER A 105 -2.21 37.49 17.10
N SER A 106 -2.69 37.42 18.34
CA SER A 106 -4.03 36.90 18.63
C SER A 106 -5.12 37.77 17.99
N ALA A 107 -4.90 39.09 17.93
CA ALA A 107 -5.81 40.06 17.33
C ALA A 107 -6.02 39.86 15.81
N HIS A 108 -5.04 39.29 15.10
CA HIS A 108 -5.08 39.15 13.65
C HIS A 108 -4.95 37.70 13.18
N LEU A 109 -5.10 36.72 14.08
CA LEU A 109 -4.85 35.31 13.77
C LEU A 109 -5.70 34.80 12.58
N SER A 110 -6.94 35.29 12.45
CA SER A 110 -7.81 35.00 11.31
C SER A 110 -7.17 35.40 9.97
N HIS A 111 -6.52 36.56 9.89
CA HIS A 111 -5.80 37.01 8.70
C HIS A 111 -4.65 36.08 8.33
N PHE A 112 -3.86 35.63 9.32
CA PHE A 112 -2.81 34.65 9.09
C PHE A 112 -3.39 33.33 8.57
N ARG A 113 -4.56 32.93 9.08
CA ARG A 113 -5.24 31.70 8.68
C ARG A 113 -5.83 31.76 7.28
N ASP A 114 -6.42 32.89 6.87
CA ASP A 114 -6.94 33.10 5.51
C ASP A 114 -5.86 32.90 4.44
N PHE A 115 -4.61 33.16 4.81
CA PHE A 115 -3.45 32.94 3.94
C PHE A 115 -2.61 31.72 4.33
N ASN A 116 -3.12 30.84 5.20
CA ASN A 116 -2.46 29.62 5.67
C ASN A 116 -1.02 29.84 6.16
N PHE A 117 -0.72 30.98 6.80
CA PHE A 117 0.64 31.37 7.19
C PHE A 117 1.63 31.36 6.00
N GLY A 118 1.11 31.49 4.78
CA GLY A 118 1.82 31.18 3.55
C GLY A 118 2.43 32.39 2.84
N LEU A 119 2.88 32.16 1.60
CA LEU A 119 3.65 33.12 0.80
C LEU A 119 3.01 34.52 0.68
N ARG A 120 1.68 34.62 0.69
CA ARG A 120 0.95 35.90 0.55
C ARG A 120 1.15 36.87 1.73
N LEU A 121 1.68 36.37 2.84
CA LEU A 121 2.05 37.17 4.01
C LEU A 121 3.50 37.67 3.95
N LEU A 122 4.33 37.10 3.07
CA LEU A 122 5.74 37.48 2.89
C LEU A 122 5.83 38.69 1.95
N ARG A 123 5.49 39.87 2.46
CA ARG A 123 5.36 41.09 1.66
C ARG A 123 6.62 41.94 1.61
N ASN A 124 7.56 41.69 2.52
CA ASN A 124 8.78 42.48 2.67
C ASN A 124 10.01 41.63 2.38
N ASN A 125 11.08 42.29 1.92
CA ASN A 125 12.40 41.66 1.84
C ASN A 125 12.95 41.39 3.23
N VAL A 126 13.70 40.30 3.38
CA VAL A 126 14.38 40.00 4.66
C VAL A 126 15.60 40.91 4.80
N THR A 127 15.44 42.01 5.52
CA THR A 127 16.54 42.89 5.94
C THR A 127 16.75 42.79 7.45
N VAL A 128 17.93 43.20 7.92
CA VAL A 128 18.26 43.18 9.35
C VAL A 128 17.24 44.00 10.16
N GLU A 129 16.90 45.18 9.66
CA GLU A 129 15.95 46.11 10.29
C GLU A 129 14.53 45.53 10.31
N ALA A 130 14.09 44.90 9.21
CA ALA A 130 12.78 44.27 9.13
C ALA A 130 12.64 43.14 10.16
N VAL A 131 13.69 42.36 10.37
CA VAL A 131 13.74 41.26 11.33
C VAL A 131 13.74 41.78 12.77
N VAL A 132 14.61 42.75 13.08
CA VAL A 132 14.66 43.39 14.42
C VAL A 132 13.30 43.99 14.78
N ASN A 133 12.66 44.71 13.84
CA ASN A 133 11.34 45.30 14.05
C ASN A 133 10.26 44.25 14.41
N GLN A 134 10.35 43.02 13.89
CA GLN A 134 9.42 41.95 14.28
C GLN A 134 9.81 41.30 15.62
N ILE A 135 11.10 41.10 15.89
CA ILE A 135 11.58 40.59 17.18
C ILE A 135 11.13 41.52 18.33
N ASP A 136 11.20 42.84 18.13
CA ASP A 136 10.80 43.84 19.11
C ASP A 136 9.31 43.83 19.43
N ARG A 137 8.47 43.23 18.58
CA ARG A 137 7.03 43.07 18.82
C ARG A 137 6.69 41.90 19.73
N TYR A 138 7.68 41.09 20.14
CA TYR A 138 7.45 39.91 20.96
C TYR A 138 6.71 40.24 22.26
N ASP A 139 5.56 39.57 22.44
CA ASP A 139 4.76 39.58 23.66
C ASP A 139 4.40 38.14 24.04
N SER A 140 4.92 37.68 25.19
CA SER A 140 4.65 36.34 25.71
C SER A 140 3.17 36.12 26.05
N SER A 141 2.46 37.16 26.47
CA SER A 141 1.03 37.05 26.78
C SER A 141 0.22 36.82 25.51
N ASP A 142 0.53 37.57 24.45
CA ASP A 142 -0.13 37.41 23.15
C ASP A 142 0.24 36.07 22.50
N THR A 143 1.48 35.63 22.64
CA THR A 143 1.95 34.30 22.17
C THR A 143 1.15 33.16 22.81
N ASN A 144 0.90 33.24 24.11
CA ASN A 144 0.05 32.25 24.81
C ASN A 144 -1.40 32.29 24.32
N ALA A 145 -1.93 33.48 24.03
CA ALA A 145 -3.27 33.63 23.46
C ALA A 145 -3.36 33.04 22.05
N VAL A 146 -2.36 33.28 21.19
CA VAL A 146 -2.24 32.64 19.86
C VAL A 146 -2.22 31.12 20.00
N THR A 147 -1.40 30.59 20.90
CA THR A 147 -1.28 29.14 21.13
C THR A 147 -2.62 28.52 21.51
N ALA A 148 -3.34 29.14 22.44
CA ALA A 148 -4.66 28.69 22.86
C ALA A 148 -5.67 28.68 21.69
N LEU A 149 -5.69 29.74 20.88
CA LEU A 149 -6.56 29.85 19.71
C LEU A 149 -6.19 28.81 18.63
N VAL A 150 -4.90 28.61 18.34
CA VAL A 150 -4.44 27.61 17.37
C VAL A 150 -4.87 26.20 17.78
N ARG A 151 -4.73 25.85 19.06
CA ARG A 151 -5.16 24.55 19.59
C ARG A 151 -6.68 24.37 19.56
N ALA A 152 -7.44 25.44 19.80
CA ALA A 152 -8.90 25.40 19.78
C ALA A 152 -9.48 25.32 18.36
N ASP A 153 -8.95 26.11 17.42
CA ASP A 153 -9.59 26.37 16.13
C ASP A 153 -8.93 25.67 14.94
N ILE A 154 -7.69 25.18 15.11
CA ILE A 154 -6.84 24.66 14.02
C ILE A 154 -6.40 23.21 14.31
N GLY A 155 -7.18 22.48 15.12
CA GLY A 155 -7.00 21.05 15.36
C GLY A 155 -7.33 20.18 14.13
N MET A 156 -6.61 19.05 14.00
CA MET A 156 -6.86 18.08 12.92
C MET A 156 -8.26 17.48 12.99
N ASP A 157 -8.80 17.28 14.20
CA ASP A 157 -10.13 16.70 14.42
C ASP A 157 -11.22 17.52 13.73
N LEU A 158 -11.17 18.86 13.83
CA LEU A 158 -12.12 19.75 13.15
C LEU A 158 -12.07 19.63 11.62
N VAL A 159 -10.87 19.39 11.07
CA VAL A 159 -10.70 19.20 9.62
C VAL A 159 -11.24 17.83 9.21
N VAL A 160 -10.94 16.79 9.98
CA VAL A 160 -11.45 15.44 9.74
C VAL A 160 -12.98 15.41 9.80
N ASP A 161 -13.59 16.05 10.81
CA ASP A 161 -15.05 16.14 10.94
C ASP A 161 -15.68 16.84 9.73
N LYS A 162 -15.08 17.93 9.24
CA LYS A 162 -15.54 18.62 8.03
C LYS A 162 -15.41 17.74 6.78
N LEU A 163 -14.28 17.05 6.61
CA LEU A 163 -14.08 16.14 5.49
C LEU A 163 -15.08 14.99 5.52
N LEU A 164 -15.30 14.38 6.68
CA LEU A 164 -16.29 13.32 6.88
C LEU A 164 -17.70 13.82 6.59
N ALA A 165 -18.05 15.04 7.04
CA ALA A 165 -19.35 15.64 6.76
C ALA A 165 -19.55 15.86 5.25
N HIS A 166 -18.55 16.40 4.55
CA HIS A 166 -18.60 16.58 3.10
C HIS A 166 -18.72 15.25 2.35
N TYR A 167 -17.88 14.26 2.67
CA TYR A 167 -17.92 12.96 2.01
C TYR A 167 -19.22 12.22 2.28
N SER A 168 -19.71 12.25 3.52
CA SER A 168 -21.01 11.68 3.88
C SER A 168 -22.17 12.39 3.18
N GLY A 169 -22.05 13.69 2.91
CA GLY A 169 -23.02 14.45 2.13
C GLY A 169 -23.05 14.02 0.67
N VAL A 170 -21.87 13.85 0.05
CA VAL A 170 -21.73 13.37 -1.34
C VAL A 170 -22.27 11.95 -1.50
N ILE A 171 -21.92 11.04 -0.58
CA ILE A 171 -22.44 9.66 -0.59
C ILE A 171 -23.96 9.66 -0.48
N ARG A 172 -24.53 10.42 0.48
CA ARG A 172 -25.98 10.51 0.64
C ARG A 172 -26.67 11.09 -0.59
N PHE A 173 -26.11 12.15 -1.18
CA PHE A 173 -26.62 12.74 -2.41
C PHE A 173 -26.69 11.69 -3.53
N HIS A 174 -25.59 10.96 -3.75
CA HIS A 174 -25.51 9.90 -4.75
C HIS A 174 -26.50 8.75 -4.47
N ASP A 175 -26.66 8.33 -3.21
CA ASP A 175 -27.61 7.26 -2.84
C ASP A 175 -29.08 7.69 -3.00
N SER A 176 -29.38 8.98 -2.79
CA SER A 176 -30.73 9.53 -2.94
C SER A 176 -31.12 9.85 -4.39
N ASP A 177 -30.17 10.26 -5.23
CA ASP A 177 -30.37 10.65 -6.63
C ASP A 177 -30.00 9.52 -7.59
N ASN A 178 -30.59 8.34 -7.38
CA ASN A 178 -30.38 7.15 -8.23
C ASN A 178 -30.87 7.34 -9.70
N HIS A 179 -31.28 8.54 -10.13
CA HIS A 179 -32.07 8.79 -11.36
C HIS A 179 -31.70 10.05 -12.19
N LEU A 180 -30.55 10.72 -12.01
CA LEU A 180 -30.14 11.82 -12.92
C LEU A 180 -28.94 11.44 -13.80
N CYS A 181 -29.24 11.12 -15.06
CA CYS A 181 -28.39 10.93 -16.25
C CYS A 181 -26.86 10.86 -16.04
N ASN A 182 -26.36 9.62 -16.03
CA ASN A 182 -24.98 9.21 -15.74
C ASN A 182 -23.86 9.79 -16.64
N GLU A 183 -24.09 10.32 -17.84
CA GLU A 183 -22.95 10.67 -18.71
C GLU A 183 -22.26 12.00 -18.38
N VAL A 184 -22.99 13.04 -18.00
CA VAL A 184 -22.39 14.38 -17.79
C VAL A 184 -21.69 14.49 -16.44
N ILE A 185 -22.28 13.89 -15.39
CA ILE A 185 -21.67 13.84 -14.04
C ILE A 185 -20.44 12.93 -14.04
N GLU A 186 -20.47 11.79 -14.74
CA GLU A 186 -19.27 10.95 -14.91
C GLU A 186 -18.19 11.67 -15.72
N GLN A 187 -18.55 12.35 -16.82
CA GLN A 187 -17.59 13.13 -17.60
C GLN A 187 -16.95 14.27 -16.79
N GLU A 188 -17.72 14.96 -15.96
CA GLU A 188 -17.22 16.03 -15.09
C GLU A 188 -16.33 15.46 -13.98
N ALA A 189 -16.73 14.35 -13.34
CA ALA A 189 -15.91 13.66 -12.34
C ALA A 189 -14.60 13.11 -12.94
N ILE A 190 -14.66 12.52 -14.15
CA ILE A 190 -13.49 12.06 -14.90
C ILE A 190 -12.60 13.26 -15.26
N SER A 191 -13.18 14.39 -15.66
CA SER A 191 -12.45 15.60 -16.01
C SER A 191 -11.77 16.24 -14.80
N VAL A 192 -12.45 16.29 -13.65
CA VAL A 192 -11.86 16.75 -12.38
C VAL A 192 -10.77 15.79 -11.93
N ALA A 193 -10.97 14.47 -12.01
CA ALA A 193 -9.94 13.49 -11.66
C ALA A 193 -8.75 13.53 -12.63
N ALA A 194 -8.98 13.81 -13.92
CA ALA A 194 -7.93 14.03 -14.90
C ALA A 194 -7.18 15.35 -14.61
N TYR A 195 -7.89 16.41 -14.29
CA TYR A 195 -7.34 17.71 -13.88
C TYR A 195 -6.56 17.61 -12.56
N LEU A 196 -7.00 16.84 -11.57
CA LEU A 196 -6.22 16.61 -10.35
C LEU A 196 -4.97 15.77 -10.61
N ARG A 197 -5.01 14.86 -11.60
CA ARG A 197 -3.85 14.08 -12.03
C ARG A 197 -2.84 14.89 -12.86
N HIS A 198 -3.29 15.88 -13.62
CA HIS A 198 -2.49 16.56 -14.65
C HIS A 198 -2.41 18.09 -14.50
N GLY A 199 -3.13 18.67 -13.54
CA GLY A 199 -3.36 20.11 -13.43
C GLY A 199 -2.17 20.88 -12.85
N PRO A 200 -2.05 22.18 -13.18
CA PRO A 200 -0.88 23.01 -12.89
C PRO A 200 -0.81 23.53 -11.44
N MET A 201 -1.69 23.09 -10.54
CA MET A 201 -1.71 23.52 -9.12
C MET A 201 -0.51 23.02 -8.29
N HIS A 202 0.40 22.25 -8.89
CA HIS A 202 1.58 21.70 -8.24
C HIS A 202 2.82 22.07 -9.05
N GLY A 203 3.17 23.36 -9.03
CA GLY A 203 4.49 23.84 -9.46
C GLY A 203 5.63 23.09 -8.76
N ASP A 204 6.86 23.33 -9.20
CA ASP A 204 8.14 22.64 -8.91
C ASP A 204 8.42 22.15 -7.47
N PHE A 205 7.62 22.56 -6.50
CA PHE A 205 7.63 22.20 -5.09
C PHE A 205 7.52 20.69 -4.79
N PHE A 206 6.78 19.92 -5.60
CA PHE A 206 6.64 18.46 -5.42
C PHE A 206 7.33 17.63 -6.52
N HIS A 207 8.14 18.26 -7.38
CA HIS A 207 8.73 17.57 -8.53
C HIS A 207 9.60 16.38 -8.11
N GLY A 208 10.38 16.52 -7.02
CA GLY A 208 11.21 15.44 -6.48
C GLY A 208 10.41 14.23 -5.98
N GLU A 209 9.34 14.44 -5.22
CA GLU A 209 8.46 13.35 -4.76
C GLU A 209 7.63 12.77 -5.89
N ARG A 210 7.18 13.59 -6.84
CA ARG A 210 6.47 13.12 -8.04
C ARG A 210 7.36 12.26 -8.92
N VAL A 211 8.61 12.64 -9.14
CA VAL A 211 9.58 11.84 -9.92
C VAL A 211 9.81 10.50 -9.21
N LYS A 212 10.02 10.50 -7.88
CA LYS A 212 10.14 9.26 -7.10
C LYS A 212 8.87 8.40 -7.17
N PHE A 213 7.69 9.01 -7.06
CA PHE A 213 6.41 8.32 -7.16
C PHE A 213 6.16 7.77 -8.57
N HIS A 214 6.49 8.51 -9.64
CA HIS A 214 6.35 8.07 -11.03
C HIS A 214 7.37 6.96 -11.36
N GLN A 215 8.59 7.04 -10.85
CA GLN A 215 9.58 5.96 -10.96
C GLN A 215 9.11 4.70 -10.22
N THR A 216 8.54 4.86 -9.02
CA THR A 216 7.98 3.74 -8.25
C THR A 216 6.78 3.12 -8.97
N LEU A 217 5.85 3.94 -9.48
CA LEU A 217 4.73 3.48 -10.30
C LEU A 217 5.19 2.77 -11.57
N GLY A 218 6.19 3.31 -12.28
CA GLY A 218 6.75 2.71 -13.49
C GLY A 218 7.39 1.34 -13.21
N SER A 219 8.15 1.22 -12.12
CA SER A 219 8.73 -0.06 -11.71
C SER A 219 7.69 -1.09 -11.24
N LEU A 220 6.62 -0.63 -10.57
CA LEU A 220 5.50 -1.50 -10.19
C LEU A 220 4.69 -1.95 -11.41
N GLN A 221 4.48 -1.08 -12.39
CA GLN A 221 3.82 -1.42 -13.65
C GLN A 221 4.64 -2.42 -14.47
N ALA A 222 5.96 -2.22 -14.57
CA ALA A 222 6.85 -3.18 -15.23
C ALA A 222 6.77 -4.56 -14.56
N ARG A 223 6.84 -4.61 -13.22
CA ARG A 223 6.67 -5.87 -12.47
C ARG A 223 5.31 -6.51 -12.67
N ALA A 224 4.25 -5.72 -12.79
CA ALA A 224 2.90 -6.23 -13.05
C ALA A 224 2.79 -6.86 -14.44
N ILE A 225 3.42 -6.26 -15.45
CA ILE A 225 3.50 -6.80 -16.82
C ILE A 225 4.29 -8.12 -16.80
N ASP A 226 5.47 -8.16 -16.18
CA ASP A 226 6.29 -9.38 -16.07
C ASP A 226 5.54 -10.52 -15.36
N LEU A 227 4.81 -10.19 -14.29
CA LEU A 227 3.96 -11.16 -13.58
C LEU A 227 2.80 -11.66 -14.45
N GLN A 228 2.19 -10.79 -15.25
CA GLN A 228 1.13 -11.18 -16.18
C GLN A 228 1.64 -12.09 -17.30
N GLU A 229 2.83 -11.81 -17.84
CA GLU A 229 3.49 -12.69 -18.82
C GLU A 229 3.84 -14.03 -18.20
N SER A 230 4.43 -14.03 -17.01
CA SER A 230 4.74 -15.26 -16.26
C SER A 230 3.48 -16.10 -15.98
N ALA A 231 2.36 -15.46 -15.62
CA ALA A 231 1.09 -16.14 -15.41
C ALA A 231 0.50 -16.71 -16.72
N ARG A 232 0.71 -16.03 -17.85
CA ARG A 232 0.30 -16.52 -19.18
C ARG A 232 1.10 -17.74 -19.61
N ASP A 233 2.41 -17.74 -19.34
CA ASP A 233 3.27 -18.89 -19.59
C ASP A 233 2.91 -20.09 -18.73
N LEU A 234 2.69 -19.89 -17.42
CA LEU A 234 2.23 -20.96 -16.53
C LEU A 234 0.89 -21.56 -16.98
N ARG A 235 -0.06 -20.72 -17.42
CA ARG A 235 -1.34 -21.20 -17.97
C ARG A 235 -1.12 -22.03 -19.23
N SER A 236 -0.23 -21.60 -20.11
CA SER A 236 0.11 -22.32 -21.33
C SER A 236 0.78 -23.67 -21.02
N GLN A 237 1.63 -23.74 -20.00
CA GLN A 237 2.21 -25.00 -19.52
C GLN A 237 1.14 -25.93 -18.93
N LEU A 238 0.24 -25.40 -18.09
CA LEU A 238 -0.85 -26.16 -17.50
C LEU A 238 -1.76 -26.79 -18.58
N ASP A 239 -2.06 -26.05 -19.64
CA ASP A 239 -2.87 -26.56 -20.75
C ASP A 239 -2.14 -27.63 -21.56
N ARG A 240 -0.82 -27.53 -21.75
CA ARG A 240 -0.01 -28.61 -22.36
C ARG A 240 -0.05 -29.86 -21.50
N GLU A 241 0.15 -29.74 -20.19
CA GLU A 241 0.09 -30.88 -19.27
C GLU A 241 -1.29 -31.53 -19.24
N ARG A 242 -2.36 -30.72 -19.23
CA ARG A 242 -3.75 -31.23 -19.33
C ARG A 242 -3.99 -32.00 -20.61
N ASN A 243 -3.49 -31.51 -21.75
CA ASN A 243 -3.62 -32.20 -23.04
C ASN A 243 -2.87 -33.54 -23.04
N VAL A 244 -1.66 -33.57 -22.47
CA VAL A 244 -0.89 -34.83 -22.31
C VAL A 244 -1.64 -35.81 -21.40
N LEU A 245 -2.14 -35.34 -20.25
CA LEU A 245 -2.93 -36.17 -19.33
C LEU A 245 -4.19 -36.72 -20.01
N HIS A 246 -4.88 -35.92 -20.82
CA HIS A 246 -6.06 -36.35 -21.55
C HIS A 246 -5.73 -37.43 -22.58
N SER A 247 -4.63 -37.26 -23.34
CA SER A 247 -4.13 -38.26 -24.28
C SER A 247 -3.77 -39.59 -23.58
N VAL A 248 -3.04 -39.52 -22.46
CA VAL A 248 -2.66 -40.71 -21.68
C VAL A 248 -3.89 -41.42 -21.11
N ARG A 249 -4.90 -40.69 -20.63
CA ARG A 249 -6.16 -41.28 -20.17
C ARG A 249 -6.89 -42.02 -21.30
N SER A 250 -7.01 -41.40 -22.47
CA SER A 250 -7.64 -42.04 -23.63
C SER A 250 -6.90 -43.32 -24.08
N GLN A 251 -5.56 -43.29 -24.08
CA GLN A 251 -4.76 -44.48 -24.37
C GLN A 251 -4.98 -45.59 -23.34
N ASN A 252 -5.03 -45.24 -22.04
CA ASN A 252 -5.31 -46.21 -20.98
C ASN A 252 -6.71 -46.81 -21.10
N GLU A 253 -7.73 -46.03 -21.45
CA GLU A 253 -9.09 -46.53 -21.70
C GLU A 253 -9.09 -47.52 -22.87
N SER A 254 -8.43 -47.18 -23.99
CA SER A 254 -8.30 -48.08 -25.13
C SER A 254 -7.59 -49.40 -24.78
N LEU A 255 -6.49 -49.33 -24.01
CA LEU A 255 -5.76 -50.52 -23.57
C LEU A 255 -6.58 -51.37 -22.60
N GLN A 256 -7.36 -50.74 -21.71
CA GLN A 256 -8.25 -51.47 -20.81
C GLN A 256 -9.35 -52.22 -21.56
N ASP A 257 -9.92 -51.62 -22.60
CA ASP A 257 -10.91 -52.26 -23.46
C ASP A 257 -10.30 -53.40 -24.28
N GLU A 258 -9.07 -53.23 -24.78
CA GLU A 258 -8.33 -54.30 -25.46
C GLU A 258 -8.06 -55.49 -24.52
N VAL A 259 -7.58 -55.23 -23.29
CA VAL A 259 -7.39 -56.27 -22.26
C VAL A 259 -8.71 -56.96 -21.92
N ARG A 260 -9.83 -56.22 -21.84
CA ARG A 260 -11.16 -56.81 -21.60
C ARG A 260 -11.57 -57.74 -22.75
N ASN A 261 -11.37 -57.31 -23.99
CA ASN A 261 -11.68 -58.12 -25.18
C ASN A 261 -10.82 -59.38 -25.24
N LEU A 262 -9.50 -59.27 -25.03
CA LEU A 262 -8.59 -60.41 -25.01
C LEU A 262 -8.95 -61.42 -23.90
N ARG A 263 -9.32 -60.94 -22.70
CA ARG A 263 -9.82 -61.80 -21.62
C ARG A 263 -11.08 -62.55 -22.02
N SER A 264 -12.03 -61.88 -22.69
CA SER A 264 -13.25 -62.52 -23.18
C SER A 264 -12.96 -63.58 -24.25
N GLN A 265 -12.05 -63.29 -25.19
CA GLN A 265 -11.63 -64.26 -26.22
C GLN A 265 -10.94 -65.48 -25.61
N LEU A 266 -10.06 -65.26 -24.62
CA LEU A 266 -9.39 -66.34 -23.91
C LEU A 266 -10.40 -67.22 -23.15
N ALA A 267 -11.37 -66.62 -22.47
CA ALA A 267 -12.43 -67.35 -21.77
C ALA A 267 -13.25 -68.24 -22.72
N MET A 268 -13.65 -67.73 -23.89
CA MET A 268 -14.35 -68.53 -24.91
C MET A 268 -13.49 -69.68 -25.43
N THR A 269 -12.18 -69.44 -25.65
CA THR A 269 -11.27 -70.47 -26.16
C THR A 269 -11.03 -71.58 -25.15
N ILE A 270 -10.95 -71.23 -23.85
CA ILE A 270 -10.86 -72.19 -22.75
C ILE A 270 -12.15 -73.02 -22.70
N GLU A 271 -13.33 -72.39 -22.74
CA GLU A 271 -14.61 -73.11 -22.71
C GLU A 271 -14.76 -74.07 -23.90
N GLU A 272 -14.35 -73.65 -25.10
CA GLU A 272 -14.36 -74.52 -26.29
C GLU A 272 -13.38 -75.70 -26.15
N SER A 273 -12.21 -75.45 -25.57
CA SER A 273 -11.19 -76.48 -25.31
C SER A 273 -11.66 -77.49 -24.26
N ASP A 274 -12.30 -77.01 -23.18
CA ASP A 274 -12.88 -77.85 -22.14
C ASP A 274 -14.01 -78.73 -22.68
N LYS A 275 -14.87 -78.18 -23.54
CA LYS A 275 -15.91 -78.95 -24.23
C LYS A 275 -15.32 -80.05 -25.12
N LYS A 276 -14.31 -79.73 -25.94
CA LYS A 276 -13.61 -80.71 -26.78
C LYS A 276 -12.91 -81.79 -25.95
N LEU A 277 -12.34 -81.43 -24.81
CA LEU A 277 -11.72 -82.37 -23.89
C LEU A 277 -12.76 -83.32 -23.28
N LEU A 278 -13.92 -82.79 -22.88
CA LEU A 278 -15.04 -83.59 -22.37
C LEU A 278 -15.55 -84.59 -23.43
N GLU A 279 -15.74 -84.14 -24.66
CA GLU A 279 -16.14 -85.02 -25.78
C GLU A 279 -15.12 -86.14 -26.03
N LYS A 280 -13.81 -85.82 -26.05
CA LYS A 280 -12.74 -86.82 -26.17
C LYS A 280 -12.75 -87.81 -25.00
N ASN A 281 -12.97 -87.33 -23.78
CA ASN A 281 -13.03 -88.18 -22.60
C ASN A 281 -14.23 -89.15 -22.66
N LEU A 282 -15.41 -88.67 -23.08
CA LEU A 282 -16.59 -89.52 -23.29
C LEU A 282 -16.35 -90.55 -24.40
N MET A 283 -15.72 -90.14 -25.51
CA MET A 283 -15.37 -91.05 -26.61
C MET A 283 -14.38 -92.13 -26.14
N ASN A 284 -13.35 -91.75 -25.37
CA ASN A 284 -12.41 -92.70 -24.78
C ASN A 284 -13.09 -93.66 -23.80
N GLN A 285 -14.02 -93.18 -22.97
CA GLN A 285 -14.81 -94.04 -22.08
C GLN A 285 -15.66 -95.05 -22.88
N ALA A 286 -16.34 -94.60 -23.93
CA ALA A 286 -17.12 -95.48 -24.80
C ALA A 286 -16.25 -96.52 -25.52
N LEU A 287 -15.07 -96.12 -25.99
CA LEU A 287 -14.09 -97.01 -26.60
C LEU A 287 -13.59 -98.05 -25.59
N ASN A 288 -13.25 -97.62 -24.37
CA ASN A 288 -12.83 -98.51 -23.28
C ASN A 288 -13.93 -99.51 -22.91
N MET A 289 -15.20 -99.08 -22.87
CA MET A 289 -16.33 -100.01 -22.68
C MET A 289 -16.44 -101.04 -23.80
N ARG A 290 -16.28 -100.63 -25.07
CA ARG A 290 -16.28 -101.56 -26.21
C ARG A 290 -15.10 -102.54 -26.18
N VAL A 291 -13.90 -102.08 -25.82
CA VAL A 291 -12.73 -102.94 -25.64
C VAL A 291 -13.00 -103.96 -24.55
N LYS A 292 -13.57 -103.54 -23.42
CA LYS A 292 -13.97 -104.44 -22.32
C LYS A 292 -15.03 -105.46 -22.77
N GLN A 293 -16.07 -105.03 -23.50
CA GLN A 293 -17.07 -105.93 -24.09
C GLN A 293 -16.46 -106.94 -25.07
N MET A 294 -15.51 -106.51 -25.92
CA MET A 294 -14.79 -107.42 -26.81
C MET A 294 -13.95 -108.43 -26.03
N GLN A 295 -13.23 -108.00 -25.00
CA GLN A 295 -12.48 -108.90 -24.10
C GLN A 295 -13.40 -109.90 -23.39
N ASP A 296 -14.63 -109.48 -23.07
CA ASP A 296 -15.65 -110.34 -22.48
C ASP A 296 -16.38 -111.25 -23.47
N SER A 297 -16.23 -111.04 -24.78
CA SER A 297 -16.89 -111.87 -25.80
C SER A 297 -16.34 -113.29 -25.83
N PHE A 298 -17.21 -114.26 -26.17
CA PHE A 298 -16.85 -115.67 -26.30
C PHE A 298 -15.67 -115.89 -27.26
N VAL A 299 -15.64 -115.18 -28.39
CA VAL A 299 -14.59 -115.29 -29.41
C VAL A 299 -13.23 -114.85 -28.88
N TRP A 300 -13.16 -113.75 -28.11
CA TRP A 300 -11.91 -113.28 -27.52
C TRP A 300 -11.43 -114.19 -26.38
N ARG A 301 -12.36 -114.70 -25.54
CA ARG A 301 -12.06 -115.71 -24.51
C ARG A 301 -11.58 -117.03 -25.11
N LEU A 302 -12.14 -117.44 -26.24
CA LEU A 302 -11.71 -118.64 -26.98
C LEU A 302 -10.31 -118.42 -27.58
N ARG A 303 -10.06 -117.28 -28.23
CA ARG A 303 -8.77 -116.92 -28.81
C ARG A 303 -7.67 -116.78 -27.75
N SER A 304 -7.96 -116.17 -26.60
CA SER A 304 -7.00 -116.07 -25.47
C SER A 304 -6.73 -117.41 -24.80
N LYS A 305 -7.74 -118.30 -24.68
CA LYS A 305 -7.54 -119.71 -24.28
C LYS A 305 -6.65 -120.45 -25.27
N LEU A 306 -6.91 -120.34 -26.58
CA LEU A 306 -6.09 -120.96 -27.63
C LEU A 306 -4.65 -120.40 -27.66
N ALA A 307 -4.46 -119.10 -27.46
CA ALA A 307 -3.14 -118.48 -27.37
C ALA A 307 -2.36 -118.87 -26.09
N ARG A 308 -3.05 -119.21 -25.00
CA ARG A 308 -2.44 -119.84 -23.81
C ARG A 308 -2.08 -121.31 -24.06
N ILE A 309 -2.92 -122.06 -24.78
CA ILE A 309 -2.63 -123.45 -25.17
C ILE A 309 -1.45 -123.53 -26.15
N GLY A 310 -1.28 -122.53 -27.02
CA GLY A 310 -0.11 -122.41 -27.90
C GLY A 310 1.19 -121.94 -27.23
N ARG A 311 1.13 -121.45 -25.98
CA ARG A 311 2.31 -121.05 -25.18
C ARG A 311 2.66 -122.05 -24.06
N ALA A 312 1.91 -123.14 -23.95
CA ALA A 312 2.17 -124.25 -23.02
C ALA A 312 2.74 -125.50 -23.74
N LYS A 313 3.38 -125.29 -24.90
CA LYS A 313 4.28 -126.23 -25.56
C LYS A 313 5.62 -125.56 -25.76
#